data_AF-A0A2E7BUQ3-F1
#
_entry.id   AF-A0A2E7BUQ3-F1
#
_cell.length_a   1.000
_cell.length_b   1.000
_cell.length_c   1.000
_cell.angle_alpha   90.00
_cell.angle_beta   90.00
_cell.angle_gamma   90.00
#
_symmetry.space_group_name_H-M   'P 1'
#
loop_
_entity.id
_entity.type
_entity.pdbx_description
1 polymer ?
#
loop_
_entity_poly.entity_id
_entity_poly.type
_entity_poly.pdbx_seq_one_letter_code
_entity_poly.pdbx_strand_id
1 'polypeptide(L)'
;NDGGVDPVNDGGVDPVNDGGVDPVNDGGADADAGPVEPVFQFRAVLTWDSERTDMDLHVLRGVNPLYYGSSRDCHYRNCKLNNGQPRLAWGAAGPVDDPALVVDDTDGLGPEVIRIESPEEGQVYAIGVHYFADSVRGRNLESTATIEVFVGENEEPICVSEQAMTPGQWWLGCHFEAPNDCEELEGGAGPVPVRGDCGDGELAEDEACDDGNEVNTDACTNVCEEAVCGDGILRLGLEAGDDGYEACDDGNVLGEDGCAADCQLECGNGEINGQEACDDGNDSDTDACVRGCVPARCGDGFVQEGEEACDDGNDANEDDCVEGCVVARCGDGFVRDEVEECDDGNDNDEDDCSNECLGAEQREVEPNDSLRQANPVQTGRDLVGRIGAGGRDLDYFRFEILQRAEVTIRTLQLGEARIDTILTLYNRLGQQLAANDDEERNVLTSRIVENLEPGIYYIRVSEYGSNNEIDYGLQLAVNPIREE
;
A
#
# COMPACT_ATOMS: atom_id res chain seq x y z
N ASN A 1 -61.39 -7.61 21.93
CA ASN A 1 -62.49 -8.32 22.60
C ASN A 1 -62.08 -9.74 22.89
N ASP A 2 -61.50 -9.88 24.08
CA ASP A 2 -61.58 -10.97 25.05
C ASP A 2 -61.57 -12.43 24.59
N GLY A 3 -60.57 -13.14 25.13
CA GLY A 3 -60.85 -14.11 26.19
C GLY A 3 -60.68 -15.57 25.82
N GLY A 4 -59.56 -16.17 26.27
CA GLY A 4 -59.28 -17.60 26.20
C GLY A 4 -58.49 -18.06 27.43
N VAL A 5 -59.27 -18.36 28.46
CA VAL A 5 -59.02 -18.93 29.81
C VAL A 5 -58.01 -20.09 29.93
N ASP A 6 -57.20 -20.02 31.00
CA ASP A 6 -56.50 -21.08 31.79
C ASP A 6 -57.51 -21.77 32.77
N PRO A 7 -57.20 -22.70 33.73
CA PRO A 7 -56.00 -23.48 34.05
C PRO A 7 -56.28 -24.97 34.49
N VAL A 8 -55.24 -25.73 34.86
CA VAL A 8 -55.35 -26.75 35.94
C VAL A 8 -54.09 -26.70 36.83
N ASN A 9 -54.34 -26.55 38.13
CA ASN A 9 -53.38 -26.55 39.24
C ASN A 9 -53.69 -27.74 40.16
N ASP A 10 -52.64 -28.36 40.71
CA ASP A 10 -52.62 -29.39 41.76
C ASP A 10 -51.12 -29.50 42.16
N GLY A 11 -50.66 -29.31 43.39
CA GLY A 11 -51.29 -29.21 44.70
C GLY A 11 -50.36 -29.88 45.75
N GLY A 12 -50.18 -29.30 46.94
CA GLY A 12 -49.56 -30.00 48.08
C GLY A 12 -48.59 -29.18 48.96
N VAL A 13 -49.02 -28.15 49.69
CA VAL A 13 -49.30 -28.09 51.16
C VAL A 13 -48.26 -28.67 52.16
N ASP A 14 -47.80 -27.75 53.01
CA ASP A 14 -47.02 -27.76 54.28
C ASP A 14 -47.73 -28.51 55.45
N PRO A 15 -47.08 -28.81 56.61
CA PRO A 15 -47.37 -27.99 57.81
C PRO A 15 -46.31 -27.88 58.96
N VAL A 16 -46.33 -26.71 59.63
CA VAL A 16 -46.17 -26.33 61.09
C VAL A 16 -44.81 -26.52 61.81
N ASN A 17 -44.12 -25.51 62.39
CA ASN A 17 -44.40 -24.37 63.31
C ASN A 17 -44.23 -24.68 64.81
N ASP A 18 -43.20 -24.12 65.47
CA ASP A 18 -43.30 -23.37 66.74
C ASP A 18 -42.02 -22.58 67.09
N GLY A 19 -42.21 -21.46 67.82
CA GLY A 19 -41.22 -20.94 68.77
C GLY A 19 -40.40 -19.71 68.36
N GLY A 20 -40.96 -18.51 68.54
CA GLY A 20 -40.15 -17.28 68.58
C GLY A 20 -39.49 -17.06 69.94
N VAL A 21 -38.25 -16.54 69.95
CA VAL A 21 -37.79 -15.36 70.70
C VAL A 21 -36.36 -14.96 70.26
N ASP A 22 -36.23 -13.66 69.92
CA ASP A 22 -35.06 -12.78 69.64
C ASP A 22 -33.92 -13.23 68.72
N PRO A 23 -33.57 -12.35 67.75
CA PRO A 23 -32.19 -11.96 67.56
C PRO A 23 -31.98 -10.47 67.87
N VAL A 24 -31.10 -10.23 68.83
CA VAL A 24 -30.41 -8.98 69.08
C VAL A 24 -29.22 -8.93 68.10
N ASN A 25 -29.27 -7.95 67.20
CA ASN A 25 -28.15 -7.23 66.59
C ASN A 25 -27.07 -8.02 65.79
N ASP A 26 -27.12 -7.90 64.46
CA ASP A 26 -26.16 -7.05 63.74
C ASP A 26 -26.85 -6.33 62.56
N GLY A 27 -26.31 -5.17 62.20
CA GLY A 27 -27.05 -4.06 61.59
C GLY A 27 -27.51 -4.29 60.15
N GLY A 28 -28.80 -4.05 59.93
CA GLY A 28 -29.38 -3.79 58.62
C GLY A 28 -30.41 -2.66 58.70
N ALA A 29 -30.05 -1.48 58.19
CA ALA A 29 -30.93 -0.59 57.42
C ALA A 29 -30.14 0.66 56.95
N ASP A 30 -30.18 0.88 55.63
CA ASP A 30 -29.91 2.10 54.87
C ASP A 30 -28.50 2.71 54.93
N ALA A 31 -27.73 2.45 53.86
CA ALA A 31 -26.96 3.49 53.20
C ALA A 31 -27.04 3.24 51.68
N ASP A 32 -27.34 4.31 50.96
CA ASP A 32 -27.29 4.52 49.53
C ASP A 32 -26.64 3.39 48.69
N ALA A 33 -27.38 2.89 47.70
CA ALA A 33 -26.73 2.62 46.43
C ALA A 33 -26.25 3.99 45.91
N GLY A 34 -25.07 4.40 46.38
CA GLY A 34 -24.38 5.57 45.90
C GLY A 34 -24.20 5.47 44.38
N PRO A 35 -23.89 6.58 43.71
CA PRO A 35 -23.40 6.49 42.34
C PRO A 35 -22.26 5.46 42.33
N VAL A 36 -22.33 4.48 41.44
CA VAL A 36 -21.14 3.68 41.13
C VAL A 36 -20.15 4.70 40.59
N GLU A 37 -19.12 4.99 41.39
CA GLU A 37 -18.07 5.94 41.01
C GLU A 37 -17.49 5.50 39.66
N PRO A 38 -17.20 6.43 38.74
CA PRO A 38 -16.74 6.06 37.41
C PRO A 38 -15.48 5.19 37.54
N VAL A 39 -15.60 3.95 37.06
CA VAL A 39 -14.47 3.09 36.76
C VAL A 39 -13.60 3.87 35.77
N PHE A 40 -12.34 4.03 36.12
CA PHE A 40 -11.29 4.77 35.42
C PHE A 40 -11.61 5.10 33.94
N GLN A 41 -11.78 6.38 33.59
CA GLN A 41 -12.08 6.79 32.21
C GLN A 41 -10.99 7.70 31.69
N PHE A 42 -10.49 7.51 30.47
CA PHE A 42 -9.76 8.56 29.78
C PHE A 42 -10.51 9.01 28.53
N ARG A 43 -10.34 10.28 28.18
CA ARG A 43 -10.90 10.90 26.98
C ARG A 43 -9.79 11.55 26.18
N ALA A 44 -9.78 11.31 24.88
CA ALA A 44 -8.97 12.04 23.91
C ALA A 44 -9.90 12.96 23.12
N VAL A 45 -9.51 14.22 22.99
CA VAL A 45 -10.25 15.26 22.27
C VAL A 45 -9.35 15.79 21.17
N LEU A 46 -9.86 15.82 19.95
CA LEU A 46 -9.25 16.40 18.77
C LEU A 46 -10.00 17.68 18.43
N THR A 47 -9.26 18.75 18.18
CA THR A 47 -9.77 19.98 17.57
C THR A 47 -8.84 20.41 16.44
N TRP A 48 -9.36 21.18 15.47
CA TRP A 48 -8.51 21.75 14.42
C TRP A 48 -9.05 23.10 13.93
N ASP A 49 -8.19 23.86 13.27
CA ASP A 49 -8.42 25.27 12.94
C ASP A 49 -9.16 25.51 11.59
N SER A 50 -9.63 24.44 10.93
CA SER A 50 -10.22 24.51 9.59
C SER A 50 -11.51 23.69 9.43
N GLU A 51 -12.65 24.37 9.27
CA GLU A 51 -13.96 23.76 8.98
C GLU A 51 -14.05 23.01 7.62
N ARG A 52 -12.94 22.92 6.87
CA ARG A 52 -12.90 22.31 5.53
C ARG A 52 -12.00 21.09 5.42
N THR A 53 -11.35 20.70 6.50
CA THR A 53 -10.46 19.53 6.54
C THR A 53 -11.13 18.41 7.31
N ASP A 54 -10.82 17.18 6.89
CA ASP A 54 -11.30 15.94 7.47
C ASP A 54 -10.15 15.32 8.25
N MET A 55 -10.25 15.30 9.58
CA MET A 55 -9.21 14.82 10.48
C MET A 55 -9.79 13.74 11.37
N ASP A 56 -9.22 12.54 11.25
CA ASP A 56 -9.64 11.40 12.04
C ASP A 56 -8.75 11.28 13.30
N LEU A 57 -9.37 11.18 14.48
CA LEU A 57 -8.68 10.83 15.72
C LEU A 57 -8.45 9.31 15.78
N HIS A 58 -7.25 8.91 16.21
CA HIS A 58 -6.81 7.53 16.38
C HIS A 58 -6.34 7.27 17.81
N VAL A 59 -6.79 6.18 18.44
CA VAL A 59 -6.35 5.75 19.79
C VAL A 59 -5.97 4.28 19.75
N LEU A 60 -4.67 3.98 19.77
CA LEU A 60 -4.15 2.62 19.72
C LEU A 60 -3.72 2.13 21.11
N ARG A 61 -3.71 0.81 21.25
CA ARG A 61 -3.14 0.11 22.41
C ARG A 61 -1.69 -0.23 22.08
N GLY A 62 -0.74 0.35 22.82
CA GLY A 62 0.70 0.28 22.54
C GLY A 62 1.17 1.27 21.46
N VAL A 63 2.49 1.31 21.21
CA VAL A 63 3.12 2.16 20.19
C VAL A 63 3.77 1.26 19.14
N ASN A 64 3.02 0.87 18.11
CA ASN A 64 3.60 0.17 16.96
C ASN A 64 3.50 1.07 15.70
N PRO A 65 4.64 1.50 15.14
CA PRO A 65 4.68 2.41 13.99
C PRO A 65 4.15 1.81 12.67
N LEU A 66 3.98 0.48 12.58
CA LEU A 66 3.32 -0.18 11.45
C LEU A 66 1.82 0.12 11.39
N TYR A 67 1.20 0.54 12.52
CA TYR A 67 -0.21 0.93 12.58
C TYR A 67 -0.46 2.42 12.21
N TYR A 68 0.56 3.10 11.67
CA TYR A 68 0.50 4.50 11.26
C TYR A 68 0.94 4.71 9.80
N GLY A 69 0.60 3.76 8.92
CA GLY A 69 1.05 3.75 7.52
C GLY A 69 -0.04 3.77 6.46
N SER A 70 -1.33 3.72 6.85
CA SER A 70 -2.44 3.50 5.91
C SER A 70 -3.75 4.12 6.37
N SER A 71 -4.52 4.71 5.46
CA SER A 71 -5.91 5.16 5.69
C SER A 71 -6.90 4.01 6.02
N ARG A 72 -6.41 2.80 6.23
CA ARG A 72 -7.17 1.58 6.55
C ARG A 72 -6.74 0.93 7.86
N ASP A 73 -5.94 1.61 8.68
CA ASP A 73 -5.40 1.03 9.90
C ASP A 73 -6.47 0.67 10.95
N CYS A 74 -6.15 -0.32 11.80
CA CYS A 74 -7.06 -0.78 12.85
C CYS A 74 -6.97 0.13 14.07
N HIS A 75 -8.09 0.80 14.37
CA HIS A 75 -8.17 1.82 15.43
C HIS A 75 -8.28 1.25 16.85
N TYR A 76 -8.73 0.02 17.02
CA TYR A 76 -8.77 -0.76 18.26
C TYR A 76 -9.05 -2.21 17.83
N ARG A 77 -9.18 -3.18 18.75
CA ARG A 77 -9.39 -4.64 18.50
C ARG A 77 -10.68 -5.03 17.72
N ASN A 78 -11.01 -4.34 16.62
CA ASN A 78 -12.17 -4.57 15.78
C ASN A 78 -11.82 -4.45 14.29
N CYS A 79 -10.78 -5.15 13.84
CA CYS A 79 -10.63 -5.39 12.42
C CYS A 79 -11.81 -6.29 11.96
N LYS A 80 -12.72 -5.79 11.11
CA LYS A 80 -13.62 -6.67 10.35
C LYS A 80 -13.00 -6.97 9.00
N LEU A 81 -12.74 -8.24 8.75
CA LEU A 81 -12.41 -8.73 7.41
C LEU A 81 -13.64 -8.56 6.51
N ASN A 82 -13.49 -7.76 5.45
CA ASN A 82 -14.47 -7.70 4.36
C ASN A 82 -13.79 -8.21 3.09
N ASN A 83 -14.13 -9.42 2.67
CA ASN A 83 -13.47 -10.15 1.57
C ASN A 83 -11.95 -10.32 1.76
N GLY A 84 -11.50 -10.65 2.98
CA GLY A 84 -10.09 -10.93 3.25
C GLY A 84 -9.19 -9.69 3.39
N GLN A 85 -9.76 -8.48 3.29
CA GLN A 85 -9.04 -7.23 3.54
C GLN A 85 -9.50 -6.60 4.87
N PRO A 86 -8.57 -6.06 5.70
CA PRO A 86 -8.92 -5.26 6.87
C PRO A 86 -9.73 -4.04 6.43
N ARG A 87 -10.87 -3.79 7.07
CA ARG A 87 -11.63 -2.54 6.90
C ARG A 87 -11.97 -1.95 8.26
N LEU A 88 -12.06 -0.62 8.27
CA LEU A 88 -12.59 0.19 9.37
C LEU A 88 -13.93 -0.39 9.84
N ALA A 89 -13.98 -0.84 11.10
CA ALA A 89 -15.21 -1.26 11.75
C ALA A 89 -15.28 -0.62 13.14
N TRP A 90 -15.81 0.60 13.15
CA TRP A 90 -16.28 1.28 14.34
C TRP A 90 -17.45 0.48 14.89
N GLY A 91 -17.29 -0.14 16.06
CA GLY A 91 -18.15 -1.21 16.57
C GLY A 91 -19.57 -0.79 16.92
N ALA A 92 -20.18 -1.48 17.89
CA ALA A 92 -21.50 -1.15 18.42
C ALA A 92 -21.42 -1.19 19.94
N ALA A 93 -21.99 -0.19 20.62
CA ALA A 93 -21.86 0.03 22.05
C ALA A 93 -22.03 -1.26 22.91
N GLY A 94 -21.02 -1.56 23.74
CA GLY A 94 -21.06 -2.71 24.65
C GLY A 94 -19.93 -2.73 25.69
N PRO A 95 -20.11 -3.44 26.82
CA PRO A 95 -19.18 -3.48 27.96
C PRO A 95 -17.96 -4.40 27.74
N VAL A 96 -17.82 -4.94 26.53
CA VAL A 96 -16.63 -5.68 26.10
C VAL A 96 -15.95 -4.80 25.08
N ASP A 97 -15.12 -3.90 25.58
CA ASP A 97 -13.91 -3.50 24.87
C ASP A 97 -14.15 -2.80 23.51
N ASP A 98 -14.64 -1.55 23.57
CA ASP A 98 -14.72 -0.63 22.43
C ASP A 98 -14.67 0.82 22.96
N PRO A 99 -13.80 1.72 22.47
CA PRO A 99 -13.92 3.15 22.78
C PRO A 99 -15.32 3.64 22.39
N ALA A 100 -16.06 4.21 23.34
CA ALA A 100 -17.35 4.81 23.03
C ALA A 100 -17.12 6.10 22.24
N LEU A 101 -17.60 6.15 21.00
CA LEU A 101 -17.78 7.38 20.22
C LEU A 101 -18.70 8.33 21.00
N VAL A 102 -18.14 9.41 21.57
CA VAL A 102 -18.92 10.31 22.43
C VAL A 102 -19.55 11.43 21.60
N VAL A 103 -18.82 12.00 20.63
CA VAL A 103 -19.26 13.11 19.78
C VAL A 103 -18.60 12.99 18.40
N ASP A 104 -19.44 13.04 17.34
CA ASP A 104 -19.10 13.44 15.97
C ASP A 104 -19.89 14.75 15.75
N ASP A 105 -19.28 15.91 15.96
CA ASP A 105 -19.98 17.21 15.88
C ASP A 105 -19.95 17.84 14.48
N THR A 106 -19.21 17.24 13.56
CA THR A 106 -19.12 17.67 12.17
C THR A 106 -19.47 16.54 11.20
N ASP A 107 -20.78 16.25 11.10
CA ASP A 107 -21.40 15.22 10.23
C ASP A 107 -20.52 14.81 9.02
N GLY A 108 -19.76 13.71 9.19
CA GLY A 108 -19.01 13.05 8.13
C GLY A 108 -17.52 13.41 7.98
N LEU A 109 -16.87 13.96 9.00
CA LEU A 109 -15.42 14.30 9.02
C LEU A 109 -14.61 13.58 10.13
N GLY A 110 -15.06 12.38 10.53
CA GLY A 110 -14.35 11.56 11.52
C GLY A 110 -14.71 11.86 12.98
N PRO A 111 -14.20 11.07 13.94
CA PRO A 111 -14.48 11.28 15.36
C PRO A 111 -13.57 12.35 15.99
N GLU A 112 -14.15 13.32 16.71
CA GLU A 112 -13.38 14.33 17.45
C GLU A 112 -13.15 13.96 18.92
N VAL A 113 -13.94 13.03 19.48
CA VAL A 113 -13.80 12.61 20.88
C VAL A 113 -13.92 11.11 21.05
N ILE A 114 -12.88 10.51 21.65
CA ILE A 114 -12.85 9.10 22.02
C ILE A 114 -12.78 8.96 23.54
N ARG A 115 -13.59 8.06 24.09
CA ARG A 115 -13.55 7.70 25.52
C ARG A 115 -13.35 6.21 25.71
N ILE A 116 -12.44 5.85 26.60
CA ILE A 116 -12.29 4.48 27.10
C ILE A 116 -12.77 4.45 28.54
N GLU A 117 -13.76 3.59 28.83
CA GLU A 117 -14.42 3.51 30.13
C GLU A 117 -13.73 2.57 31.13
N SER A 118 -12.88 1.66 30.66
CA SER A 118 -12.09 0.73 31.48
C SER A 118 -10.74 0.41 30.81
N PRO A 119 -9.78 1.35 30.82
CA PRO A 119 -8.42 1.09 30.37
C PRO A 119 -7.78 -0.06 31.14
N GLU A 120 -6.94 -0.84 30.46
CA GLU A 120 -6.15 -1.89 31.10
C GLU A 120 -5.02 -1.25 31.93
N GLU A 121 -4.86 -1.69 33.17
CA GLU A 121 -3.87 -1.17 34.12
C GLU A 121 -2.44 -1.36 33.57
N GLY A 122 -1.59 -0.34 33.64
CA GLY A 122 -0.22 -0.38 33.12
C GLY A 122 -0.11 -0.38 31.59
N GLN A 123 -1.24 -0.32 30.86
CA GLN A 123 -1.24 -0.30 29.41
C GLN A 123 -0.92 1.10 28.88
N VAL A 124 0.00 1.16 27.90
CA VAL A 124 0.25 2.38 27.11
C VAL A 124 -0.83 2.55 26.04
N TYR A 125 -1.37 3.75 25.94
CA TYR A 125 -2.28 4.17 24.87
C TYR A 125 -1.63 5.27 24.03
N ALA A 126 -1.66 5.12 22.72
CA ALA A 126 -1.11 6.06 21.75
C ALA A 126 -2.23 6.80 21.02
N ILE A 127 -2.18 8.14 20.97
CA ILE A 127 -3.18 8.99 20.35
C ILE A 127 -2.56 9.74 19.17
N GLY A 128 -3.10 9.51 17.98
CA GLY A 128 -2.66 10.15 16.75
C GLY A 128 -3.81 10.73 15.94
N VAL A 129 -3.47 11.52 14.92
CA VAL A 129 -4.39 12.12 13.98
C VAL A 129 -3.99 11.71 12.57
N HIS A 130 -5.00 11.42 11.75
CA HIS A 130 -4.83 11.28 10.31
C HIS A 130 -5.55 12.41 9.60
N TYR A 131 -4.84 13.11 8.72
CA TYR A 131 -5.48 14.02 7.79
C TYR A 131 -6.02 13.20 6.61
N PHE A 132 -7.30 12.84 6.67
CA PHE A 132 -7.94 11.99 5.67
C PHE A 132 -8.11 12.69 4.32
N ALA A 133 -8.74 13.86 4.29
CA ALA A 133 -9.03 14.57 3.04
C ALA A 133 -9.43 16.04 3.23
N ASP A 134 -9.40 16.80 2.14
CA ASP A 134 -10.10 18.07 2.07
C ASP A 134 -11.58 17.84 1.70
N SER A 135 -12.50 18.49 2.41
CA SER A 135 -13.92 18.59 2.01
C SER A 135 -14.10 19.26 0.64
N VAL A 136 -13.06 19.93 0.12
CA VAL A 136 -13.02 20.60 -1.18
C VAL A 136 -11.92 20.01 -2.06
N ARG A 137 -12.31 19.18 -3.04
CA ARG A 137 -11.37 18.56 -4.00
C ARG A 137 -10.43 19.59 -4.65
N GLY A 138 -9.12 19.35 -4.54
CA GLY A 138 -8.08 20.01 -5.34
C GLY A 138 -7.41 21.22 -4.69
N ARG A 139 -7.45 21.36 -3.36
CA ARG A 139 -6.63 22.32 -2.63
C ARG A 139 -5.97 21.62 -1.45
N ASN A 140 -4.65 21.40 -1.50
CA ASN A 140 -3.87 20.92 -0.36
C ASN A 140 -3.90 22.00 0.74
N LEU A 141 -4.93 21.99 1.57
CA LEU A 141 -5.05 22.93 2.68
C LEU A 141 -4.13 22.46 3.80
N GLU A 142 -3.51 23.42 4.48
CA GLU A 142 -2.84 23.18 5.75
C GLU A 142 -3.87 23.45 6.86
N SER A 143 -3.92 22.58 7.86
CA SER A 143 -4.79 22.71 9.03
C SER A 143 -4.02 22.22 10.25
N THR A 144 -4.17 22.93 11.36
CA THR A 144 -3.49 22.65 12.62
C THR A 144 -4.41 21.79 13.49
N ALA A 145 -3.97 20.59 13.81
CA ALA A 145 -4.64 19.67 14.71
C ALA A 145 -4.11 19.84 16.14
N THR A 146 -5.00 19.85 17.12
CA THR A 146 -4.68 19.90 18.56
C THR A 146 -5.31 18.70 19.25
N ILE A 147 -4.49 17.89 19.94
CA ILE A 147 -4.94 16.77 20.78
C ILE A 147 -4.89 17.20 22.24
N GLU A 148 -5.96 16.92 22.98
CA GLU A 148 -6.01 17.03 24.43
C GLU A 148 -6.45 15.69 25.04
N VAL A 149 -5.63 15.12 25.91
CA VAL A 149 -5.92 13.86 26.61
C VAL A 149 -6.17 14.12 28.08
N PHE A 150 -7.26 13.56 28.61
CA PHE A 150 -7.64 13.70 30.01
C PHE A 150 -7.89 12.32 30.62
N VAL A 151 -7.43 12.14 31.85
CA VAL A 151 -7.53 10.88 32.60
C VAL A 151 -8.34 11.10 33.87
N GLY A 152 -9.25 10.17 34.17
CA GLY A 152 -10.17 10.24 35.30
C GLY A 152 -11.20 11.37 35.16
N GLU A 153 -11.49 12.02 36.29
CA GLU A 153 -12.38 13.19 36.36
C GLU A 153 -11.65 14.52 36.13
N ASN A 154 -10.37 14.50 35.75
CA ASN A 154 -9.56 15.71 35.61
C ASN A 154 -10.15 16.67 34.54
N GLU A 155 -10.23 17.94 34.91
CA GLU A 155 -10.61 19.04 34.01
C GLU A 155 -9.40 19.55 33.21
N GLU A 156 -8.17 19.34 33.70
CA GLU A 156 -6.94 19.67 33.00
C GLU A 156 -6.41 18.46 32.21
N PRO A 157 -5.94 18.67 30.96
CA PRO A 157 -5.39 17.59 30.15
C PRO A 157 -4.02 17.17 30.68
N ILE A 158 -3.75 15.86 30.67
CA ILE A 158 -2.44 15.27 30.98
C ILE A 158 -1.48 15.35 29.79
N CYS A 159 -2.02 15.50 28.58
CA CYS A 159 -1.25 15.73 27.37
C CYS A 159 -1.98 16.74 26.49
N VAL A 160 -1.24 17.73 26.01
CA VAL A 160 -1.68 18.67 24.97
C VAL A 160 -0.60 18.71 23.91
N SER A 161 -0.98 18.44 22.68
CA SER A 161 -0.06 18.41 21.54
C SER A 161 -0.71 19.09 20.35
N GLU A 162 0.09 19.73 19.49
CA GLU A 162 -0.39 20.48 18.33
C GLU A 162 0.52 20.29 17.12
N GLN A 163 -0.05 20.07 15.93
CA GLN A 163 0.71 19.87 14.70
C GLN A 163 -0.01 20.46 13.48
N ALA A 164 0.73 21.21 12.67
CA ALA A 164 0.27 21.59 11.33
C ALA A 164 0.38 20.40 10.37
N MET A 165 -0.72 20.11 9.67
CA MET A 165 -0.86 18.93 8.81
C MET A 165 -1.44 19.29 7.43
N THR A 166 -1.10 18.47 6.44
CA THR A 166 -1.58 18.52 5.05
C THR A 166 -2.18 17.17 4.64
N PRO A 167 -2.94 17.09 3.52
CA PRO A 167 -3.68 15.87 3.17
C PRO A 167 -2.83 14.61 3.08
N GLY A 168 -3.27 13.55 3.77
CA GLY A 168 -2.63 12.24 3.82
C GLY A 168 -1.52 12.11 4.86
N GLN A 169 -1.21 13.17 5.62
CA GLN A 169 -0.25 13.08 6.72
C GLN A 169 -0.84 12.39 7.94
N TRP A 170 0.04 11.72 8.67
CA TRP A 170 -0.20 11.12 9.97
C TRP A 170 0.64 11.82 11.02
N TRP A 171 0.12 11.88 12.24
CA TRP A 171 0.79 12.48 13.37
C TRP A 171 0.45 11.73 14.65
N LEU A 172 1.46 11.31 15.40
CA LEU A 172 1.31 10.80 16.76
C LEU A 172 1.49 11.98 17.73
N GLY A 173 0.42 12.38 18.41
CA GLY A 173 0.42 13.60 19.23
C GLY A 173 0.63 13.34 20.72
N CYS A 174 0.09 12.24 21.25
CA CYS A 174 0.18 11.92 22.67
C CYS A 174 0.36 10.42 22.88
N HIS A 175 0.99 10.03 23.98
CA HIS A 175 0.85 8.69 24.56
C HIS A 175 0.81 8.82 26.07
N PHE A 176 0.21 7.84 26.76
CA PHE A 176 0.24 7.79 28.22
C PHE A 176 0.04 6.35 28.71
N GLU A 177 0.62 6.05 29.86
CA GLU A 177 0.40 4.80 30.59
C GLU A 177 -0.84 4.94 31.50
N ALA A 178 -1.73 3.95 31.47
CA ALA A 178 -2.84 3.88 32.41
C ALA A 178 -2.31 3.65 33.85
N PRO A 179 -2.57 4.55 34.83
CA PRO A 179 -2.06 4.43 36.18
C PRO A 179 -2.50 3.15 36.90
N ASN A 180 -1.64 2.67 37.80
CA ASN A 180 -1.81 1.41 38.55
C ASN A 180 -2.76 1.50 39.77
N ASP A 181 -3.18 2.70 40.20
CA ASP A 181 -4.17 2.88 41.29
C ASP A 181 -4.88 4.26 41.18
N CYS A 182 -6.19 4.28 41.42
CA CYS A 182 -7.04 5.48 41.30
C CYS A 182 -7.01 6.40 42.55
N GLU A 183 -6.40 5.99 43.67
CA GLU A 183 -6.40 6.79 44.91
C GLU A 183 -5.25 7.81 45.03
N GLU A 184 -4.28 7.84 44.09
CA GLU A 184 -3.09 8.72 44.21
C GLU A 184 -3.22 10.09 43.48
N LEU A 185 -4.44 10.51 43.11
CA LEU A 185 -4.71 11.82 42.49
C LEU A 185 -5.46 12.83 43.40
N GLU A 186 -5.56 12.58 44.72
CA GLU A 186 -5.95 13.62 45.70
C GLU A 186 -4.76 14.48 46.20
N GLY A 187 -3.60 14.35 45.56
CA GLY A 187 -2.48 15.28 45.69
C GLY A 187 -2.33 16.04 44.39
N GLY A 188 -3.11 17.12 44.24
CA GLY A 188 -3.11 17.95 43.04
C GLY A 188 -1.70 18.17 42.49
N ALA A 189 -1.56 17.99 41.18
CA ALA A 189 -0.35 18.28 40.45
C ALA A 189 0.21 19.61 40.98
N GLY A 190 1.35 19.52 41.66
CA GLY A 190 2.16 20.70 41.90
C GLY A 190 2.39 21.38 40.54
N PRO A 191 2.58 22.71 40.51
CA PRO A 191 2.79 23.42 39.25
C PRO A 191 3.81 22.64 38.44
N VAL A 192 3.38 22.18 37.25
CA VAL A 192 4.26 21.60 36.24
C VAL A 192 5.48 22.52 36.17
N PRO A 193 6.70 22.03 36.49
CA PRO A 193 7.87 22.84 36.26
C PRO A 193 7.84 23.15 34.78
N VAL A 194 7.85 24.44 34.45
CA VAL A 194 8.17 24.87 33.09
C VAL A 194 9.63 24.48 32.88
N ARG A 195 9.91 23.22 32.58
CA ARG A 195 11.16 22.77 31.99
C ARG A 195 10.98 22.98 30.51
N GLY A 196 11.26 24.22 30.10
CA GLY A 196 11.47 24.49 28.71
C GLY A 196 12.74 23.78 28.27
N ASP A 197 12.69 23.37 27.02
CA ASP A 197 13.84 23.27 26.12
C ASP A 197 14.48 21.87 25.94
N CYS A 198 13.76 20.79 26.29
CA CYS A 198 14.15 19.46 25.82
C CYS A 198 14.12 19.38 24.29
N GLY A 199 15.25 19.07 23.66
CA GLY A 199 15.39 19.08 22.20
C GLY A 199 15.89 20.40 21.64
N ASP A 200 16.42 21.32 22.46
CA ASP A 200 16.97 22.61 22.00
C ASP A 200 18.45 22.54 21.62
N GLY A 201 19.12 21.43 21.93
CA GLY A 201 20.52 21.15 21.61
C GLY A 201 21.49 21.44 22.75
N GLU A 202 21.01 21.79 23.94
CA GLU A 202 21.83 22.18 25.08
C GLU A 202 21.43 21.46 26.38
N LEU A 203 22.12 20.35 26.69
CA LEU A 203 21.90 19.57 27.92
C LEU A 203 21.95 20.43 29.22
N ALA A 204 20.79 20.65 29.83
CA ALA A 204 20.64 21.38 31.09
C ALA A 204 21.00 20.53 32.32
N GLU A 205 21.16 21.15 33.51
CA GLU A 205 21.49 20.41 34.75
C GLU A 205 20.39 19.44 35.20
N ASP A 206 19.23 19.57 34.61
CA ASP A 206 17.99 19.01 35.09
C ASP A 206 17.38 18.05 34.04
N GLU A 207 18.03 17.91 32.89
CA GLU A 207 17.74 16.93 31.82
C GLU A 207 18.67 15.71 31.93
N ALA A 208 18.16 14.51 31.67
CA ALA A 208 19.00 13.30 31.60
C ALA A 208 19.72 13.19 30.25
N CYS A 209 19.07 13.65 29.18
CA CYS A 209 19.59 13.73 27.82
C CYS A 209 19.03 14.96 27.10
N ASP A 210 19.65 15.32 25.97
CA ASP A 210 19.12 16.24 24.95
C ASP A 210 19.82 15.87 23.63
N ASP A 211 19.05 15.67 22.56
CA ASP A 211 19.57 15.36 21.22
C ASP A 211 19.20 16.42 20.17
N GLY A 212 18.78 17.60 20.64
CA GLY A 212 18.58 18.78 19.82
C GLY A 212 17.41 18.71 18.85
N ASN A 213 16.42 17.85 19.12
CA ASN A 213 15.16 17.84 18.40
C ASN A 213 13.99 17.33 19.27
N GLU A 214 12.76 17.44 18.76
CA GLU A 214 11.53 17.02 19.46
C GLU A 214 10.96 15.69 18.91
N VAL A 215 11.83 14.73 18.55
CA VAL A 215 11.44 13.41 18.04
C VAL A 215 11.62 12.37 19.14
N ASN A 216 10.53 11.86 19.71
CA ASN A 216 10.62 10.85 20.78
C ASN A 216 11.33 9.53 20.41
N THR A 217 11.45 9.21 19.11
CA THR A 217 11.88 7.90 18.61
C THR A 217 13.38 7.81 18.32
N ASP A 218 14.21 8.72 18.81
CA ASP A 218 15.66 8.69 18.60
C ASP A 218 16.45 8.52 19.91
N ALA A 219 17.32 9.45 20.31
CA ALA A 219 18.22 9.22 21.42
C ALA A 219 17.66 9.67 22.76
N CYS A 220 16.77 10.66 22.74
CA CYS A 220 16.17 11.28 23.89
C CYS A 220 14.66 11.42 23.68
N THR A 221 13.89 11.16 24.73
CA THR A 221 12.46 11.47 24.70
C THR A 221 12.26 12.99 24.81
N ASN A 222 11.13 13.51 24.36
CA ASN A 222 10.76 14.92 24.44
C ASN A 222 10.51 15.39 25.90
N VAL A 223 10.63 14.49 26.88
CA VAL A 223 10.59 14.78 28.31
C VAL A 223 11.97 14.67 28.97
N CYS A 224 13.03 14.53 28.17
CA CYS A 224 14.44 14.54 28.58
C CYS A 224 14.85 13.37 29.45
N GLU A 225 14.24 12.21 29.17
CA GLU A 225 14.66 10.89 29.65
C GLU A 225 15.32 10.12 28.49
N GLU A 226 16.38 9.36 28.78
CA GLU A 226 17.06 8.54 27.78
C GLU A 226 16.07 7.51 27.20
N ALA A 227 16.03 7.38 25.87
CA ALA A 227 15.21 6.37 25.22
C ALA A 227 15.76 4.98 25.54
N VAL A 228 14.94 4.14 26.17
CA VAL A 228 15.32 2.83 26.68
C VAL A 228 14.24 1.80 26.43
N CYS A 229 14.67 0.60 26.07
CA CYS A 229 13.81 -0.57 26.00
C CYS A 229 12.87 -0.73 27.21
N GLY A 230 11.58 -0.80 26.92
CA GLY A 230 10.48 -0.93 27.86
C GLY A 230 9.88 0.40 28.32
N ASP A 231 10.23 1.53 27.68
CA ASP A 231 9.63 2.84 27.97
C ASP A 231 8.37 3.13 27.14
N GLY A 232 8.02 2.24 26.22
CA GLY A 232 6.86 2.30 25.36
C GLY A 232 7.10 3.08 24.07
N ILE A 233 8.34 3.45 23.75
CA ILE A 233 8.69 4.28 22.59
C ILE A 233 9.74 3.57 21.74
N LEU A 234 9.31 3.07 20.57
CA LEU A 234 10.24 2.39 19.66
C LEU A 234 11.30 3.35 19.10
N ARG A 235 12.58 3.02 19.30
CA ARG A 235 13.70 3.75 18.70
C ARG A 235 13.88 3.44 17.21
N LEU A 236 13.67 4.45 16.37
CA LEU A 236 13.77 4.39 14.91
C LEU A 236 15.10 4.94 14.35
N GLY A 237 15.92 5.57 15.20
CA GLY A 237 17.17 6.21 14.80
C GLY A 237 18.37 5.26 14.63
N LEU A 238 18.20 3.96 14.87
CA LEU A 238 19.27 2.96 14.86
C LEU A 238 18.97 1.82 13.88
N GLU A 239 20.01 1.24 13.29
CA GLU A 239 19.88 0.08 12.40
C GLU A 239 20.01 -1.23 13.18
N ALA A 240 19.47 -2.32 12.63
CA ALA A 240 19.56 -3.64 13.25
C ALA A 240 21.02 -4.05 13.51
N GLY A 241 21.35 -4.26 14.79
CA GLY A 241 22.70 -4.62 15.24
C GLY A 241 23.51 -3.48 15.84
N ASP A 242 22.99 -2.24 15.83
CA ASP A 242 23.54 -1.13 16.61
C ASP A 242 23.26 -1.31 18.11
N ASP A 243 24.16 -0.80 18.96
CA ASP A 243 23.97 -0.82 20.42
C ASP A 243 22.74 0.05 20.78
N GLY A 244 21.72 -0.57 21.40
CA GLY A 244 20.47 0.10 21.76
C GLY A 244 19.41 0.11 20.66
N TYR A 245 19.62 -0.64 19.57
CA TYR A 245 18.57 -0.90 18.57
C TYR A 245 17.39 -1.68 19.18
N GLU A 246 16.18 -1.27 18.84
CA GLU A 246 14.93 -1.87 19.28
C GLU A 246 14.14 -2.30 18.05
N ALA A 247 13.79 -3.59 17.98
CA ALA A 247 12.87 -4.12 16.97
C ALA A 247 11.41 -3.95 17.40
N CYS A 248 11.17 -3.83 18.71
CA CYS A 248 9.89 -3.63 19.35
C CYS A 248 10.08 -2.84 20.64
N ASP A 249 9.00 -2.24 21.16
CA ASP A 249 8.93 -1.75 22.54
C ASP A 249 7.47 -1.79 23.00
N ASP A 250 7.18 -2.62 24.00
CA ASP A 250 5.83 -2.82 24.51
C ASP A 250 5.55 -2.12 25.86
N GLY A 251 6.45 -1.24 26.29
CA GLY A 251 6.33 -0.46 27.52
C GLY A 251 6.67 -1.24 28.79
N ASN A 252 7.31 -2.40 28.67
CA ASN A 252 7.79 -3.13 29.82
C ASN A 252 9.08 -3.94 29.52
N VAL A 253 9.58 -4.68 30.51
CA VAL A 253 10.83 -5.48 30.40
C VAL A 253 10.60 -6.96 30.73
N LEU A 254 9.35 -7.41 30.63
CA LEU A 254 9.01 -8.81 30.62
C LEU A 254 9.36 -9.37 29.23
N GLY A 255 9.30 -10.68 29.11
CA GLY A 255 9.36 -11.35 27.81
C GLY A 255 8.27 -12.38 27.77
N GLU A 256 8.18 -13.10 26.66
CA GLU A 256 7.08 -14.00 26.31
C GLU A 256 5.72 -13.27 26.12
N ASP A 257 5.72 -11.93 26.00
CA ASP A 257 4.58 -11.07 25.68
C ASP A 257 4.67 -10.44 24.28
N GLY A 258 5.70 -10.80 23.51
CA GLY A 258 5.87 -10.40 22.12
C GLY A 258 6.86 -9.25 21.92
N CYS A 259 7.47 -8.77 22.99
CA CYS A 259 8.70 -8.00 22.93
C CYS A 259 9.61 -8.48 24.07
N ALA A 260 10.79 -8.99 23.72
CA ALA A 260 11.72 -9.47 24.73
C ALA A 260 12.23 -8.31 25.60
N ALA A 261 12.74 -8.63 26.79
CA ALA A 261 13.35 -7.65 27.70
C ALA A 261 14.57 -6.90 27.13
N ASP A 262 15.09 -7.30 25.97
CA ASP A 262 16.12 -6.61 25.19
C ASP A 262 15.59 -6.00 23.88
N CYS A 263 14.26 -5.79 23.81
CA CYS A 263 13.53 -5.15 22.72
C CYS A 263 13.75 -5.80 21.36
N GLN A 264 13.91 -7.11 21.37
CA GLN A 264 13.87 -7.94 20.19
C GLN A 264 12.49 -8.57 20.07
N LEU A 265 11.96 -8.62 18.85
CA LEU A 265 10.74 -9.36 18.56
C LEU A 265 10.96 -10.87 18.83
N GLU A 266 9.97 -11.52 19.42
CA GLU A 266 10.06 -12.91 19.87
C GLU A 266 9.53 -13.93 18.83
N CYS A 267 9.94 -13.77 17.57
CA CYS A 267 9.49 -14.59 16.44
C CYS A 267 9.80 -16.08 16.63
N GLY A 268 8.92 -16.94 16.14
CA GLY A 268 9.16 -18.38 15.98
C GLY A 268 8.85 -19.20 17.24
N ASN A 269 8.12 -18.62 18.19
CA ASN A 269 7.74 -19.27 19.44
C ASN A 269 6.41 -20.07 19.34
N GLY A 270 5.65 -19.87 18.27
CA GLY A 270 4.39 -20.54 17.98
C GLY A 270 3.12 -19.75 18.33
N GLU A 271 3.25 -18.53 18.84
CA GLU A 271 2.16 -17.65 19.27
C GLU A 271 2.36 -16.26 18.68
N ILE A 272 1.31 -15.67 18.11
CA ILE A 272 1.34 -14.27 17.67
C ILE A 272 0.95 -13.40 18.87
N ASN A 273 1.92 -12.70 19.47
CA ASN A 273 1.74 -11.77 20.59
C ASN A 273 2.41 -10.41 20.31
N GLY A 274 2.17 -9.42 21.17
CA GLY A 274 2.77 -8.09 21.07
C GLY A 274 2.64 -7.41 19.69
N GLN A 275 3.79 -7.15 19.05
CA GLN A 275 3.93 -6.36 17.82
C GLN A 275 4.21 -7.22 16.56
N GLU A 276 4.11 -8.53 16.68
CA GLU A 276 4.38 -9.49 15.61
C GLU A 276 3.26 -9.52 14.55
N ALA A 277 3.62 -9.52 13.27
CA ALA A 277 2.64 -9.66 12.19
C ALA A 277 2.42 -11.13 11.78
N CYS A 278 3.35 -12.03 12.11
CA CYS A 278 3.24 -13.48 11.98
C CYS A 278 4.12 -14.21 12.98
N ASP A 279 3.84 -15.51 13.15
CA ASP A 279 4.69 -16.49 13.82
C ASP A 279 4.32 -17.87 13.25
N ASP A 280 5.29 -18.65 12.77
CA ASP A 280 5.09 -20.02 12.27
C ASP A 280 5.79 -21.10 13.12
N GLY A 281 6.25 -20.72 14.31
CA GLY A 281 6.83 -21.62 15.30
C GLY A 281 8.28 -22.01 15.05
N ASN A 282 9.01 -21.28 14.20
CA ASN A 282 10.44 -21.44 14.03
C ASN A 282 11.17 -20.19 13.48
N ASP A 283 12.51 -20.23 13.41
CA ASP A 283 13.37 -19.11 12.97
C ASP A 283 13.79 -19.19 11.47
N SER A 284 13.04 -19.91 10.65
CA SER A 284 13.34 -20.04 9.23
C SER A 284 12.88 -18.79 8.48
N ASP A 285 13.66 -18.34 7.50
CA ASP A 285 13.22 -17.27 6.59
C ASP A 285 12.55 -17.84 5.31
N THR A 286 12.44 -19.16 5.20
CA THR A 286 12.03 -19.86 3.96
C THR A 286 10.63 -20.46 4.05
N ASP A 287 9.82 -19.98 4.98
CA ASP A 287 8.45 -20.41 5.26
C ASP A 287 7.56 -19.19 5.53
N ALA A 288 6.45 -19.34 6.25
CA ALA A 288 5.36 -18.38 6.22
C ALA A 288 5.70 -17.05 6.93
N CYS A 289 6.74 -17.04 7.76
CA CYS A 289 7.15 -15.90 8.55
C CYS A 289 8.66 -15.73 8.52
N VAL A 290 9.16 -14.60 7.98
CA VAL A 290 10.61 -14.32 7.99
C VAL A 290 11.05 -13.70 9.32
N ARG A 291 12.35 -13.75 9.61
CA ARG A 291 12.94 -13.10 10.80
C ARG A 291 12.52 -11.63 10.87
N GLY A 292 12.05 -11.23 12.05
CA GLY A 292 11.43 -9.92 12.29
C GLY A 292 9.90 -9.95 12.29
N CYS A 293 9.29 -11.14 12.36
CA CYS A 293 7.85 -11.35 12.45
C CYS A 293 7.07 -10.73 11.29
N VAL A 294 7.65 -10.76 10.09
CA VAL A 294 7.04 -10.24 8.87
C VAL A 294 6.55 -11.41 8.02
N PRO A 295 5.29 -11.38 7.52
CA PRO A 295 4.80 -12.43 6.65
C PRO A 295 5.67 -12.50 5.40
N ALA A 296 6.12 -13.71 5.08
CA ALA A 296 6.92 -13.93 3.89
C ALA A 296 6.12 -13.56 2.64
N ARG A 297 6.77 -12.92 1.67
CA ARG A 297 6.17 -12.46 0.43
C ARG A 297 7.17 -12.52 -0.70
N CYS A 298 6.63 -12.70 -1.90
CA CYS A 298 7.41 -12.52 -3.10
C CYS A 298 8.07 -11.14 -3.14
N GLY A 299 9.37 -11.11 -3.42
CA GLY A 299 10.22 -9.93 -3.45
C GLY A 299 10.82 -9.55 -2.09
N ASP A 300 10.76 -10.41 -1.06
CA ASP A 300 11.36 -10.13 0.26
C ASP A 300 12.82 -10.58 0.40
N GLY A 301 13.35 -11.25 -0.62
CA GLY A 301 14.71 -11.75 -0.68
C GLY A 301 14.87 -13.19 -0.19
N PHE A 302 13.77 -13.85 0.20
CA PHE A 302 13.77 -15.23 0.70
C PHE A 302 12.78 -16.10 -0.06
N VAL A 303 13.26 -17.21 -0.59
CA VAL A 303 12.40 -18.17 -1.31
C VAL A 303 11.63 -19.03 -0.32
N GLN A 304 10.30 -18.93 -0.33
CA GLN A 304 9.42 -19.82 0.44
C GLN A 304 9.41 -21.24 -0.13
N GLU A 305 9.88 -22.22 0.67
CA GLU A 305 10.00 -23.60 0.24
C GLU A 305 8.62 -24.22 -0.05
N GLY A 306 8.37 -24.49 -1.34
CA GLY A 306 7.17 -25.19 -1.80
C GLY A 306 6.02 -24.28 -2.26
N GLU A 307 6.11 -22.98 -2.01
CA GLU A 307 5.16 -21.97 -2.52
C GLU A 307 5.79 -21.14 -3.66
N GLU A 308 7.08 -20.79 -3.55
CA GLU A 308 7.78 -19.93 -4.50
C GLU A 308 8.82 -20.70 -5.32
N ALA A 309 8.99 -20.34 -6.59
CA ALA A 309 10.00 -20.94 -7.47
C ALA A 309 11.31 -20.12 -7.52
N CYS A 310 11.21 -18.82 -7.27
CA CYS A 310 12.31 -17.86 -7.15
C CYS A 310 11.89 -16.73 -6.20
N ASP A 311 12.87 -15.92 -5.80
CA ASP A 311 12.72 -14.61 -5.18
C ASP A 311 14.03 -13.85 -5.44
N ASP A 312 13.96 -12.68 -6.06
CA ASP A 312 15.09 -11.81 -6.35
C ASP A 312 15.09 -10.50 -5.55
N GLY A 313 14.29 -10.46 -4.47
CA GLY A 313 14.28 -9.39 -3.49
C GLY A 313 13.63 -8.09 -3.96
N ASN A 314 12.82 -8.14 -5.01
CA ASN A 314 12.04 -7.00 -5.47
C ASN A 314 10.76 -7.41 -6.23
N ASP A 315 9.93 -6.43 -6.62
CA ASP A 315 8.65 -6.64 -7.31
C ASP A 315 8.73 -6.37 -8.84
N ALA A 316 9.92 -6.24 -9.42
CA ALA A 316 10.08 -6.08 -10.86
C ALA A 316 9.75 -7.40 -11.57
N ASN A 317 9.33 -7.29 -12.84
CA ASN A 317 9.07 -8.47 -13.67
C ASN A 317 10.09 -8.61 -14.80
N GLU A 318 10.99 -7.63 -14.93
CA GLU A 318 11.97 -7.53 -16.01
C GLU A 318 13.34 -8.13 -15.62
N ASP A 319 13.41 -8.89 -14.53
CA ASP A 319 14.61 -9.54 -13.99
C ASP A 319 14.45 -11.06 -13.77
N ASP A 320 14.95 -11.62 -12.67
CA ASP A 320 15.10 -13.07 -12.53
C ASP A 320 13.80 -13.77 -12.11
N CYS A 321 12.88 -13.02 -11.51
CA CYS A 321 11.60 -13.47 -11.03
C CYS A 321 10.47 -12.56 -11.56
N VAL A 322 9.28 -13.13 -11.77
CA VAL A 322 8.08 -12.36 -12.18
C VAL A 322 6.96 -12.54 -11.17
N GLU A 323 5.87 -11.78 -11.35
CA GLU A 323 4.71 -11.71 -10.46
C GLU A 323 4.26 -13.11 -10.02
N GLY A 324 4.15 -13.27 -8.70
CA GLY A 324 3.83 -14.56 -8.09
C GLY A 324 5.02 -15.49 -7.91
N CYS A 325 6.24 -14.95 -7.93
CA CYS A 325 7.50 -15.65 -7.66
C CYS A 325 7.73 -16.85 -8.57
N VAL A 326 7.49 -16.60 -9.86
CA VAL A 326 7.72 -17.54 -10.95
C VAL A 326 9.02 -17.18 -11.65
N VAL A 327 9.83 -18.18 -11.98
CA VAL A 327 11.10 -17.95 -12.67
C VAL A 327 10.82 -17.31 -14.03
N ALA A 328 11.42 -16.14 -14.26
CA ALA A 328 11.29 -15.40 -15.50
C ALA A 328 11.80 -16.23 -16.69
N ARG A 329 11.07 -16.19 -17.80
CA ARG A 329 11.35 -16.98 -19.00
C ARG A 329 10.76 -16.33 -20.24
N CYS A 330 11.41 -16.58 -21.36
CA CYS A 330 10.82 -16.30 -22.67
C CYS A 330 9.40 -16.85 -22.83
N GLY A 331 8.50 -16.00 -23.29
CA GLY A 331 7.08 -16.24 -23.46
C GLY A 331 6.22 -15.95 -22.22
N ASP A 332 6.76 -15.31 -21.17
CA ASP A 332 6.02 -14.96 -19.96
C ASP A 332 5.35 -13.58 -20.01
N GLY A 333 5.65 -12.78 -21.04
CA GLY A 333 5.06 -11.48 -21.30
C GLY A 333 5.90 -10.31 -20.77
N PHE A 334 7.05 -10.58 -20.15
CA PHE A 334 7.96 -9.57 -19.64
C PHE A 334 9.31 -9.66 -20.36
N VAL A 335 9.84 -8.51 -20.76
CA VAL A 335 11.12 -8.47 -21.48
C VAL A 335 12.23 -8.19 -20.47
N ARG A 336 13.16 -9.13 -20.36
CA ARG A 336 14.35 -8.95 -19.53
C ARG A 336 15.45 -8.20 -20.28
N ASP A 337 15.73 -6.97 -19.84
CA ASP A 337 16.77 -6.13 -20.43
C ASP A 337 18.12 -6.86 -20.45
N GLU A 338 18.80 -6.80 -21.61
CA GLU A 338 20.09 -7.45 -21.88
C GLU A 338 20.11 -9.00 -21.88
N VAL A 339 19.00 -9.65 -21.54
CA VAL A 339 18.83 -11.11 -21.59
C VAL A 339 17.99 -11.53 -22.79
N GLU A 340 16.92 -10.79 -23.08
CA GLU A 340 15.93 -11.07 -24.13
C GLU A 340 15.85 -9.90 -25.12
N GLU A 341 15.72 -10.19 -26.43
CA GLU A 341 15.52 -9.15 -27.45
C GLU A 341 14.03 -8.75 -27.56
N CYS A 342 13.15 -9.68 -27.23
CA CYS A 342 11.70 -9.54 -27.22
C CYS A 342 11.08 -10.59 -26.30
N ASP A 343 9.80 -10.39 -25.99
CA ASP A 343 8.90 -11.36 -25.40
C ASP A 343 7.49 -11.02 -25.89
N ASP A 344 6.75 -12.00 -26.41
CA ASP A 344 5.36 -11.80 -26.89
C ASP A 344 4.33 -12.60 -26.09
N GLY A 345 4.71 -13.05 -24.89
CA GLY A 345 3.85 -13.65 -23.89
C GLY A 345 3.26 -15.00 -24.27
N ASN A 346 3.89 -15.71 -25.21
CA ASN A 346 3.41 -17.02 -25.61
C ASN A 346 4.54 -17.95 -26.11
N ASP A 347 4.22 -19.24 -26.31
CA ASP A 347 5.19 -20.28 -26.69
C ASP A 347 5.21 -20.58 -28.21
N ASN A 348 4.96 -19.58 -29.08
CA ASN A 348 4.93 -19.74 -30.54
C ASN A 348 6.23 -19.23 -31.17
N ASP A 349 6.83 -19.99 -32.09
CA ASP A 349 8.10 -19.61 -32.73
C ASP A 349 7.90 -18.78 -34.03
N GLU A 350 6.67 -18.61 -34.49
CA GLU A 350 6.34 -18.06 -35.82
C GLU A 350 5.64 -16.67 -35.78
N ASP A 351 5.63 -15.99 -34.64
CA ASP A 351 5.05 -14.65 -34.44
C ASP A 351 6.08 -13.60 -34.03
N ASP A 352 5.73 -12.66 -33.14
CA ASP A 352 6.49 -11.43 -32.95
C ASP A 352 7.81 -11.68 -32.19
N CYS A 353 7.87 -12.75 -31.41
CA CYS A 353 9.07 -13.25 -30.77
C CYS A 353 9.18 -14.78 -30.91
N SER A 354 10.39 -15.31 -30.99
CA SER A 354 10.59 -16.77 -30.91
C SER A 354 10.70 -17.24 -29.47
N ASN A 355 10.56 -18.54 -29.22
CA ASN A 355 10.75 -19.15 -27.89
C ASN A 355 12.21 -19.12 -27.39
N GLU A 356 13.15 -18.65 -28.22
CA GLU A 356 14.54 -18.34 -27.83
C GLU A 356 14.75 -16.84 -27.57
N CYS A 357 13.68 -16.05 -27.50
CA CYS A 357 13.67 -14.61 -27.24
C CYS A 357 14.49 -13.78 -28.23
N LEU A 358 14.53 -14.30 -29.46
CA LEU A 358 15.07 -13.63 -30.64
C LEU A 358 13.91 -13.15 -31.50
N GLY A 359 14.06 -11.99 -32.11
CA GLY A 359 13.07 -11.49 -33.07
C GLY A 359 12.92 -12.46 -34.25
N ALA A 360 11.71 -12.96 -34.48
CA ALA A 360 11.44 -13.74 -35.68
C ALA A 360 11.47 -12.83 -36.93
N GLU A 361 11.97 -13.35 -38.06
CA GLU A 361 11.88 -12.65 -39.35
C GLU A 361 10.39 -12.45 -39.69
N GLN A 362 9.89 -11.21 -39.63
CA GLN A 362 8.49 -10.93 -39.94
C GLN A 362 8.20 -11.31 -41.40
N ARG A 363 7.17 -12.12 -41.63
CA ARG A 363 6.67 -12.46 -42.98
C ARG A 363 5.30 -11.86 -43.18
N GLU A 364 4.99 -11.46 -44.40
CA GLU A 364 3.63 -11.03 -44.71
C GLU A 364 2.61 -12.18 -44.54
N VAL A 365 1.35 -11.81 -44.33
CA VAL A 365 0.23 -12.75 -44.19
C VAL A 365 -0.87 -12.39 -45.18
N GLU A 366 -1.09 -13.29 -46.12
CA GLU A 366 -2.10 -13.16 -47.17
C GLU A 366 -3.51 -13.59 -46.71
N PRO A 367 -4.60 -12.94 -47.18
CA PRO A 367 -4.65 -11.88 -48.18
C PRO A 367 -4.40 -10.48 -47.59
N ASN A 368 -3.47 -9.69 -48.13
CA ASN A 368 -3.18 -8.30 -47.73
C ASN A 368 -3.40 -7.25 -48.85
N ASP A 369 -4.07 -7.64 -49.94
CA ASP A 369 -4.45 -6.88 -51.15
C ASP A 369 -5.16 -5.51 -50.98
N SER A 370 -5.47 -5.07 -49.75
CA SER A 370 -6.18 -3.81 -49.51
C SER A 370 -5.83 -3.16 -48.17
N LEU A 371 -6.08 -1.84 -48.07
CA LEU A 371 -5.92 -1.08 -46.82
C LEU A 371 -6.61 -1.71 -45.60
N ARG A 372 -7.73 -2.44 -45.79
CA ARG A 372 -8.46 -3.08 -44.68
C ARG A 372 -7.81 -4.37 -44.21
N GLN A 373 -6.97 -4.97 -45.03
CA GLN A 373 -6.31 -6.25 -44.79
C GLN A 373 -4.82 -6.08 -44.47
N ALA A 374 -4.36 -4.83 -44.37
CA ALA A 374 -2.95 -4.50 -44.26
C ALA A 374 -2.30 -5.19 -43.05
N ASN A 375 -1.18 -5.89 -43.28
CA ASN A 375 -0.41 -6.51 -42.22
C ASN A 375 0.25 -5.42 -41.34
N PRO A 376 0.38 -5.61 -40.02
CA PRO A 376 1.21 -4.71 -39.22
C PRO A 376 2.67 -4.85 -39.63
N VAL A 377 3.43 -3.75 -39.60
CA VAL A 377 4.89 -3.78 -39.74
C VAL A 377 5.53 -3.12 -38.52
N GLN A 378 6.51 -3.79 -37.91
CA GLN A 378 7.27 -3.27 -36.79
C GLN A 378 8.44 -2.38 -37.26
N THR A 379 8.74 -1.35 -36.49
CA THR A 379 9.87 -0.44 -36.78
C THR A 379 11.19 -1.10 -36.44
N GLY A 380 12.20 -0.98 -37.30
CA GLY A 380 13.56 -1.48 -37.03
C GLY A 380 13.77 -2.97 -37.34
N ARG A 381 12.74 -3.69 -37.78
CA ARG A 381 12.83 -5.07 -38.26
C ARG A 381 12.62 -5.13 -39.78
N ASP A 382 13.28 -6.08 -40.43
CA ASP A 382 13.08 -6.35 -41.84
C ASP A 382 11.90 -7.32 -41.99
N LEU A 383 10.90 -6.94 -42.78
CA LEU A 383 9.76 -7.79 -43.14
C LEU A 383 10.00 -8.42 -44.51
N VAL A 384 9.74 -9.71 -44.65
CA VAL A 384 9.79 -10.45 -45.92
C VAL A 384 8.38 -10.52 -46.52
N GLY A 385 8.18 -9.82 -47.62
CA GLY A 385 6.99 -9.93 -48.47
C GLY A 385 7.28 -10.73 -49.73
N ARG A 386 6.23 -11.11 -50.47
CA ARG A 386 6.28 -11.91 -51.68
C ARG A 386 5.20 -11.45 -52.64
N ILE A 387 5.64 -10.86 -53.75
CA ILE A 387 4.73 -10.55 -54.85
C ILE A 387 4.31 -11.85 -55.55
N GLY A 388 3.02 -12.13 -55.52
CA GLY A 388 2.36 -13.26 -56.15
C GLY A 388 2.39 -13.25 -57.68
N ALA A 389 2.24 -14.45 -58.25
CA ALA A 389 2.37 -14.68 -59.69
C ALA A 389 1.37 -13.84 -60.53
N GLY A 390 1.89 -13.13 -61.54
CA GLY A 390 1.08 -12.37 -62.50
C GLY A 390 0.93 -10.88 -62.22
N GLY A 391 1.72 -10.32 -61.28
CA GLY A 391 1.90 -8.87 -61.11
C GLY A 391 0.63 -8.12 -60.68
N ARG A 392 -0.31 -8.82 -60.04
CA ARG A 392 -1.57 -8.26 -59.53
C ARG A 392 -1.64 -8.21 -58.01
N ASP A 393 -0.62 -8.75 -57.37
CA ASP A 393 -0.51 -8.77 -55.93
C ASP A 393 -0.21 -7.37 -55.40
N LEU A 394 -0.93 -6.96 -54.37
CA LEU A 394 -0.82 -5.62 -53.79
C LEU A 394 -0.65 -5.73 -52.29
N ASP A 395 0.59 -5.74 -51.83
CA ASP A 395 0.85 -5.96 -50.42
C ASP A 395 0.66 -4.66 -49.65
N TYR A 396 -0.38 -4.59 -48.80
CA TYR A 396 -0.57 -3.48 -47.89
C TYR A 396 -0.02 -3.79 -46.51
N PHE A 397 0.71 -2.82 -45.94
CA PHE A 397 1.19 -2.83 -44.57
C PHE A 397 0.68 -1.61 -43.81
N ARG A 398 0.58 -1.68 -42.48
CA ARG A 398 0.17 -0.58 -41.60
C ARG A 398 1.18 -0.36 -40.48
N PHE A 399 1.39 0.89 -40.12
CA PHE A 399 2.19 1.28 -38.95
C PHE A 399 1.60 2.51 -38.28
N GLU A 400 1.96 2.73 -37.02
CA GLU A 400 1.54 3.88 -36.21
C GLU A 400 2.75 4.63 -35.71
N ILE A 401 2.64 5.96 -35.65
CA ILE A 401 3.63 6.83 -34.99
C ILE A 401 2.93 7.66 -33.92
N LEU A 402 3.52 7.67 -32.72
CA LEU A 402 2.94 8.32 -31.53
C LEU A 402 3.34 9.79 -31.38
N GLN A 403 4.43 10.19 -32.05
CA GLN A 403 4.92 11.56 -32.10
C GLN A 403 5.39 11.91 -33.52
N ARG A 404 5.62 13.19 -33.78
CA ARG A 404 6.18 13.64 -35.07
C ARG A 404 7.53 12.95 -35.31
N ALA A 405 7.72 12.38 -36.49
CA ALA A 405 8.92 11.62 -36.83
C ALA A 405 9.30 11.77 -38.32
N GLU A 406 10.59 11.67 -38.61
CA GLU A 406 11.08 11.39 -39.96
C GLU A 406 10.97 9.89 -40.19
N VAL A 407 10.19 9.48 -41.19
CA VAL A 407 9.93 8.09 -41.51
C VAL A 407 10.63 7.73 -42.82
N THR A 408 11.45 6.69 -42.78
CA THR A 408 12.10 6.10 -43.96
C THR A 408 11.52 4.71 -44.22
N ILE A 409 11.00 4.50 -45.43
CA ILE A 409 10.47 3.22 -45.92
C ILE A 409 11.32 2.78 -47.10
N ARG A 410 11.81 1.54 -47.10
CA ARG A 410 12.67 1.01 -48.17
C ARG A 410 12.27 -0.42 -48.51
N THR A 411 12.25 -0.75 -49.79
CA THR A 411 12.26 -2.16 -50.22
C THR A 411 13.70 -2.62 -50.43
N LEU A 412 13.94 -3.90 -50.24
CA LEU A 412 15.23 -4.56 -50.38
C LEU A 412 15.07 -5.73 -51.36
N GLN A 413 16.07 -5.93 -52.22
CA GLN A 413 16.07 -7.09 -53.08
C GLN A 413 16.54 -8.32 -52.30
N LEU A 414 15.72 -9.37 -52.28
CA LEU A 414 16.07 -10.67 -51.73
C LEU A 414 16.37 -11.65 -52.86
N GLY A 415 17.49 -12.36 -52.77
CA GLY A 415 17.92 -13.33 -53.78
C GLY A 415 18.44 -12.73 -55.09
N GLU A 416 18.58 -13.58 -56.12
CA GLU A 416 19.24 -13.22 -57.39
C GLU A 416 18.30 -12.63 -58.44
N ALA A 417 16.99 -12.84 -58.30
CA ALA A 417 15.99 -12.34 -59.23
C ALA A 417 15.79 -10.83 -59.03
N ARG A 418 15.70 -10.07 -60.13
CA ARG A 418 15.51 -8.62 -60.07
C ARG A 418 14.06 -8.32 -59.76
N ILE A 419 13.83 -7.50 -58.74
CA ILE A 419 12.52 -6.92 -58.43
C ILE A 419 12.54 -5.44 -58.78
N ASP A 420 11.44 -4.96 -59.35
CA ASP A 420 11.20 -3.55 -59.65
C ASP A 420 9.98 -3.13 -58.83
N THR A 421 10.21 -2.57 -57.64
CA THR A 421 9.13 -2.30 -56.68
C THR A 421 8.56 -0.92 -56.90
N ILE A 422 7.33 -0.70 -56.45
CA ILE A 422 6.71 0.62 -56.33
C ILE A 422 6.20 0.75 -54.91
N LEU A 423 6.76 1.71 -54.17
CA LEU A 423 6.28 2.09 -52.85
C LEU A 423 5.24 3.20 -52.95
N THR A 424 4.17 3.08 -52.18
CA THR A 424 3.18 4.15 -52.01
C THR A 424 2.78 4.27 -50.54
N LEU A 425 2.82 5.50 -50.02
CA LEU A 425 2.46 5.83 -48.65
C LEU A 425 1.08 6.50 -48.62
N TYR A 426 0.21 6.05 -47.73
CA TYR A 426 -1.12 6.57 -47.51
C TYR A 426 -1.33 7.00 -46.05
N ASN A 427 -2.18 8.00 -45.83
CA ASN A 427 -2.70 8.32 -44.51
C ASN A 427 -3.88 7.41 -44.11
N ARG A 428 -4.36 7.56 -42.87
CA ARG A 428 -5.55 6.84 -42.35
C ARG A 428 -6.84 6.96 -43.17
N LEU A 429 -6.97 7.98 -44.03
CA LEU A 429 -8.13 8.18 -44.90
C LEU A 429 -7.95 7.52 -46.28
N GLY A 430 -6.83 6.83 -46.52
CA GLY A 430 -6.47 6.26 -47.82
C GLY A 430 -6.03 7.31 -48.84
N GLN A 431 -5.68 8.52 -48.40
CA GLN A 431 -5.13 9.54 -49.29
C GLN A 431 -3.63 9.29 -49.46
N GLN A 432 -3.18 9.23 -50.71
CA GLN A 432 -1.77 9.06 -51.04
C GLN A 432 -0.99 10.31 -50.63
N LEU A 433 0.06 10.11 -49.83
CA LEU A 433 0.98 11.15 -49.38
C LEU A 433 2.22 11.20 -50.26
N ALA A 434 2.81 10.04 -50.53
CA ALA A 434 4.04 9.91 -51.32
C ALA A 434 4.01 8.61 -52.13
N ALA A 435 4.77 8.58 -53.23
CA ALA A 435 5.04 7.36 -53.99
C ALA A 435 6.43 7.46 -54.62
N ASN A 436 7.13 6.34 -54.68
CA ASN A 436 8.42 6.25 -55.35
C ASN A 436 8.60 4.84 -55.93
N ASP A 437 9.10 4.74 -57.15
CA ASP A 437 9.43 3.50 -57.85
C ASP A 437 10.93 3.18 -57.77
N ASP A 438 11.81 4.17 -57.81
CA ASP A 438 13.26 3.95 -57.75
C ASP A 438 13.93 4.67 -56.55
N GLU A 439 14.75 3.96 -55.77
CA GLU A 439 15.56 4.54 -54.70
C GLU A 439 16.64 5.46 -55.27
N GLU A 440 17.31 5.01 -56.32
CA GLU A 440 18.38 5.74 -57.02
C GLU A 440 18.41 5.37 -58.51
N ARG A 441 19.20 6.12 -59.29
CA ARG A 441 19.33 5.85 -60.73
C ARG A 441 19.94 4.46 -60.98
N ASN A 442 19.16 3.58 -61.62
CA ASN A 442 19.45 2.17 -61.89
C ASN A 442 19.38 1.24 -60.67
N VAL A 443 18.73 1.67 -59.58
CA VAL A 443 18.36 0.82 -58.44
C VAL A 443 16.85 0.66 -58.48
N LEU A 444 16.38 -0.57 -58.65
CA LEU A 444 14.96 -0.91 -58.87
C LEU A 444 14.16 -1.14 -57.57
N THR A 445 14.84 -1.12 -56.43
CA THR A 445 14.18 -1.03 -55.13
C THR A 445 13.76 0.41 -54.88
N SER A 446 12.73 0.63 -54.07
CA SER A 446 12.14 1.93 -53.85
C SER A 446 12.47 2.46 -52.46
N ARG A 447 12.47 3.80 -52.31
CA ARG A 447 12.65 4.46 -51.00
C ARG A 447 11.76 5.69 -50.84
N ILE A 448 11.08 5.82 -49.71
CA ILE A 448 10.33 7.03 -49.32
C ILE A 448 10.93 7.58 -48.02
N VAL A 449 11.08 8.90 -47.93
CA VAL A 449 11.46 9.62 -46.71
C VAL A 449 10.49 10.78 -46.52
N GLU A 450 9.74 10.78 -45.43
CA GLU A 450 8.71 11.78 -45.17
C GLU A 450 8.68 12.18 -43.70
N ASN A 451 8.39 13.46 -43.44
CA ASN A 451 8.10 13.94 -42.09
C ASN A 451 6.61 13.79 -41.81
N LEU A 452 6.25 12.94 -40.86
CA LEU A 452 4.86 12.57 -40.59
C LEU A 452 4.43 13.04 -39.19
N GLU A 453 3.17 13.45 -39.10
CA GLU A 453 2.50 13.79 -37.83
C GLU A 453 1.99 12.52 -37.13
N PRO A 454 1.74 12.55 -35.80
CA PRO A 454 1.20 11.40 -35.08
C PRO A 454 -0.04 10.80 -35.74
N GLY A 455 -0.08 9.48 -35.90
CA GLY A 455 -1.22 8.78 -36.48
C GLY A 455 -0.88 7.47 -37.18
N ILE A 456 -1.90 6.89 -37.82
CA ILE A 456 -1.83 5.61 -38.54
C ILE A 456 -1.60 5.85 -40.03
N TYR A 457 -0.66 5.11 -40.59
CA TYR A 457 -0.24 5.17 -41.98
C TYR A 457 -0.23 3.79 -42.61
N TYR A 458 -0.30 3.76 -43.94
CA TYR A 458 -0.31 2.52 -44.70
C TYR A 458 0.71 2.58 -45.82
N ILE A 459 1.43 1.49 -46.00
CA ILE A 459 2.39 1.27 -47.08
C ILE A 459 1.72 0.32 -48.07
N ARG A 460 1.87 0.58 -49.37
CA ARG A 460 1.59 -0.39 -50.41
C ARG A 460 2.87 -0.68 -51.16
N VAL A 461 3.21 -1.96 -51.26
CA VAL A 461 4.24 -2.47 -52.16
C VAL A 461 3.54 -3.08 -53.37
N SER A 462 4.13 -2.90 -54.54
CA SER A 462 3.66 -3.53 -55.77
C SER A 462 4.82 -3.61 -56.76
N GLU A 463 4.63 -4.32 -57.87
CA GLU A 463 5.69 -4.65 -58.82
C GLU A 463 5.50 -3.94 -60.17
N TYR A 464 6.58 -3.39 -60.73
CA TYR A 464 6.60 -2.71 -62.03
C TYR A 464 6.81 -3.72 -63.18
N GLY A 465 5.77 -4.54 -63.44
CA GLY A 465 5.54 -5.13 -64.77
C GLY A 465 6.42 -6.31 -65.22
N SER A 466 7.26 -6.90 -64.36
CA SER A 466 8.01 -8.12 -64.65
C SER A 466 7.16 -9.40 -64.50
N ASN A 467 6.01 -9.34 -63.81
CA ASN A 467 5.07 -10.46 -63.59
C ASN A 467 5.70 -11.71 -62.95
N ASN A 468 6.88 -11.58 -62.34
CA ASN A 468 7.56 -12.69 -61.68
C ASN A 468 7.07 -12.82 -60.24
N GLU A 469 7.00 -14.06 -59.76
CA GLU A 469 6.77 -14.35 -58.35
C GLU A 469 8.11 -14.22 -57.62
N ILE A 470 8.19 -13.33 -56.63
CA ILE A 470 9.47 -12.97 -56.01
C ILE A 470 9.30 -12.44 -54.59
N ASP A 471 10.22 -12.86 -53.70
CA ASP A 471 10.32 -12.35 -52.33
C ASP A 471 11.08 -11.01 -52.31
N TYR A 472 10.70 -10.09 -51.43
CA TYR A 472 11.37 -8.82 -51.19
C TYR A 472 11.41 -8.49 -49.70
N GLY A 473 12.37 -7.66 -49.31
CA GLY A 473 12.45 -7.12 -47.96
C GLY A 473 11.76 -5.77 -47.88
N LEU A 474 11.11 -5.46 -46.78
CA LEU A 474 10.54 -4.16 -46.43
C LEU A 474 11.13 -3.70 -45.11
N GLN A 475 11.79 -2.55 -45.12
CA GLN A 475 12.39 -1.94 -43.94
C GLN A 475 11.69 -0.62 -43.61
N LEU A 476 11.27 -0.49 -42.35
CA LEU A 476 10.66 0.72 -41.79
C LEU A 476 11.54 1.28 -40.67
N ALA A 477 12.02 2.51 -40.83
CA ALA A 477 12.70 3.27 -39.78
C ALA A 477 11.89 4.51 -39.42
N VAL A 478 11.67 4.72 -38.12
CA VAL A 478 10.95 5.87 -37.58
C VAL A 478 11.88 6.60 -36.61
N ASN A 479 12.29 7.81 -36.98
CA ASN A 479 13.21 8.63 -36.19
C ASN A 479 12.41 9.79 -35.55
N PRO A 480 12.12 9.74 -34.23
CA PRO A 480 11.34 10.77 -33.59
C PRO A 480 12.03 12.14 -33.63
N ILE A 481 11.30 13.18 -34.04
CA ILE A 481 11.81 14.55 -34.08
C ILE A 481 11.49 15.19 -32.73
N ARG A 482 12.51 15.52 -31.94
CA ARG A 482 12.34 16.28 -30.70
C ARG A 482 12.08 17.76 -31.05
N GLU A 483 11.01 18.34 -30.51
CA GLU A 483 10.85 19.80 -30.54
C GLU A 483 11.84 20.41 -29.55
N GLU A 484 12.69 21.33 -30.00
CA GLU A 484 13.60 22.12 -29.16
C GLU A 484 12.87 23.16 -28.31
#